data_AF-A0A0N0A717-F1
#
_entry.id   AF-A0A0N0A717-F1
#
_cell.length_a   1.000
_cell.length_b   1.000
_cell.length_c   1.000
_cell.angle_alpha   90.00
_cell.angle_beta   90.00
_cell.angle_gamma   90.00
#
_symmetry.space_group_name_H-M   'P 1'
#
loop_
_entity.id
_entity.type
_entity.pdbx_description
1 polymer ?
#
loop_
_entity_poly.entity_id
_entity_poly.type
_entity_poly.pdbx_seq_one_letter_code
_entity_poly.pdbx_strand_id
1 'polypeptide(L)'
;MRSGPPFEKVVAVLLPAEKELRAVLARFADARFRHDVQPTGHSSRELEDASYTLCVMTGTQSLDQALAAADALLERLRADRTGTTKATQTLAA
;
A
#
# COMPACT_ATOMS: atom_id res chain seq x y z
N MET A 1 -6.10 2.98 34.29
CA MET A 1 -5.26 4.11 33.86
C MET A 1 -4.07 3.56 33.06
N ARG A 2 -4.25 3.25 31.78
CA ARG A 2 -3.14 2.88 30.88
C ARG A 2 -3.07 3.94 29.79
N SER A 3 -2.26 4.96 30.04
CA SER A 3 -1.87 5.94 29.03
C SER A 3 -0.73 5.32 28.22
N GLY A 4 -1.09 4.60 27.17
CA GLY A 4 -0.15 4.21 26.11
C GLY A 4 -0.09 5.32 25.06
N PRO A 5 1.01 5.47 24.31
CA PRO A 5 1.04 6.39 23.18
C PRO A 5 -0.09 6.03 22.21
N PRO A 6 -0.73 7.02 21.55
CA PRO A 6 -1.84 6.75 20.65
C PRO A 6 -1.33 5.83 19.54
N PHE A 7 -1.90 4.62 19.44
CA PHE A 7 -1.57 3.62 18.41
C PHE A 7 -1.60 4.22 16.98
N GLU A 8 -2.28 5.34 16.81
CA GLU A 8 -2.33 6.16 15.60
C GLU A 8 -0.97 6.76 15.17
N LYS A 9 -0.04 7.05 16.11
CA LYS A 9 1.28 7.65 15.79
C LYS A 9 2.40 6.64 15.53
N VAL A 10 2.28 5.40 16.02
CA VAL A 10 3.23 4.33 15.68
C VAL A 10 2.97 3.83 14.25
N VAL A 11 1.71 3.88 13.80
CA VAL A 11 1.32 3.58 12.41
C VAL A 11 1.91 4.59 11.42
N ALA A 12 2.17 5.84 11.79
CA ALA A 12 2.78 6.82 10.88
C ALA A 12 4.27 6.58 10.60
N VAL A 13 5.00 5.91 11.50
CA VAL A 13 6.40 5.49 11.28
C VAL A 13 6.49 4.14 10.55
N LEU A 14 5.39 3.38 10.53
CA LEU A 14 5.28 2.04 9.92
C LEU A 14 4.27 2.02 8.77
N LEU A 15 3.93 3.19 8.20
CA LEU A 15 3.30 3.23 6.88
C LEU A 15 4.24 2.49 5.93
N PRO A 16 3.76 1.53 5.13
CA PRO A 16 4.60 1.01 4.08
C PRO A 16 5.08 2.21 3.27
N ALA A 17 6.40 2.38 3.18
CA ALA A 17 6.94 3.44 2.35
C ALA A 17 6.24 3.32 1.01
N GLU A 18 5.73 4.43 0.47
CA GLU A 18 4.92 4.45 -0.77
C GLU A 18 5.48 3.54 -1.88
N LYS A 19 6.81 3.43 -1.93
CA LYS A 19 7.59 2.52 -2.76
C LYS A 19 7.29 1.03 -2.54
N GLU A 20 7.24 0.57 -1.29
CA GLU A 20 6.92 -0.83 -0.94
C GLU A 20 5.48 -1.17 -1.33
N LEU A 21 4.53 -0.27 -1.06
CA LEU A 21 3.14 -0.48 -1.47
C LEU A 21 3.01 -0.62 -3.00
N ARG A 22 3.71 0.24 -3.75
CA ARG A 22 3.77 0.11 -5.22
C ARG A 22 4.49 -1.14 -5.71
N ALA A 23 5.56 -1.56 -5.03
CA ALA A 23 6.29 -2.76 -5.39
C ALA A 23 5.42 -4.01 -5.24
N VAL A 24 4.65 -4.10 -4.16
CA VAL A 24 3.71 -5.20 -3.92
C VAL A 24 2.57 -5.18 -4.93
N LEU A 25 1.98 -4.02 -5.23
CA LEU A 25 0.96 -3.88 -6.28
C LEU A 25 1.47 -4.32 -7.67
N ALA A 26 2.70 -3.94 -8.03
CA ALA A 26 3.31 -4.34 -9.29
C ALA A 26 3.53 -5.87 -9.36
N ARG A 27 4.01 -6.48 -8.27
CA ARG A 27 4.16 -7.95 -8.17
C ARG A 27 2.82 -8.67 -8.25
N PHE A 28 1.80 -8.15 -7.57
CA PHE A 28 0.44 -8.69 -7.64
C PHE A 28 -0.11 -8.67 -9.08
N ALA A 29 0.02 -7.54 -9.78
CA ALA A 29 -0.42 -7.40 -11.16
C ALA A 29 0.30 -8.39 -12.09
N ASP A 30 1.62 -8.47 -11.98
CA ASP A 30 2.47 -9.37 -12.75
C ASP A 30 2.16 -10.86 -12.50
N ALA A 31 1.95 -11.24 -11.24
CA ALA A 31 1.50 -12.58 -10.87
C ALA A 31 0.11 -12.90 -11.46
N ARG A 32 -0.82 -11.94 -11.40
CA ARG A 32 -2.16 -12.07 -11.99
C ARG A 32 -2.10 -12.25 -13.50
N PHE A 33 -1.30 -11.45 -14.20
CA PHE A 33 -1.12 -11.60 -15.65
C PHE A 33 -0.58 -12.98 -16.01
N ARG A 34 0.44 -13.49 -15.30
CA ARG A 34 0.96 -14.83 -15.55
C ARG A 34 -0.08 -15.92 -15.28
N HIS A 35 -0.84 -15.78 -14.19
CA HIS A 35 -1.89 -16.73 -13.85
C HIS A 35 -3.01 -16.76 -14.89
N ASP A 36 -3.45 -15.60 -15.38
CA ASP A 36 -4.49 -15.49 -16.40
C ASP A 36 -4.04 -16.05 -17.77
N VAL A 37 -2.75 -15.88 -18.12
CA VAL A 37 -2.19 -16.42 -19.37
C VAL A 37 -1.93 -17.92 -19.27
N GLN A 38 -1.40 -18.40 -18.15
CA GLN A 38 -1.10 -19.81 -17.92
C GLN A 38 -1.24 -20.16 -16.44
N PRO A 39 -2.40 -20.71 -16.03
CA PRO A 39 -2.62 -21.12 -14.65
C PRO A 39 -1.68 -22.26 -14.29
N THR A 40 -0.71 -21.96 -13.44
CA THR A 40 0.24 -22.93 -12.87
C THR A 40 0.22 -22.82 -11.35
N GLY A 41 0.58 -23.92 -10.66
CA GLY A 41 0.70 -23.91 -9.19
C GLY A 41 1.67 -22.83 -8.67
N HIS A 42 2.74 -22.55 -9.42
CA HIS A 42 3.66 -21.45 -9.11
C HIS A 42 2.99 -20.09 -9.22
N SER A 43 2.30 -19.80 -10.34
CA SER A 43 1.59 -18.52 -10.52
C SER A 43 0.49 -18.29 -9.48
N SER A 44 -0.23 -19.34 -9.08
CA SER A 44 -1.26 -19.26 -8.03
C SER A 44 -0.63 -18.88 -6.70
N ARG A 45 0.50 -19.50 -6.34
CA ARG A 45 1.19 -19.25 -5.09
C ARG A 45 1.76 -17.83 -5.01
N GLU A 46 2.32 -17.33 -6.10
CA GLU A 46 2.81 -15.94 -6.18
C GLU A 46 1.66 -14.93 -6.06
N LEU A 47 0.51 -15.23 -6.67
CA LEU A 47 -0.69 -14.40 -6.58
C LEU A 47 -1.25 -14.38 -5.15
N GLU A 48 -1.30 -15.54 -4.49
CA GLU A 48 -1.72 -15.69 -3.09
C GLU A 48 -0.76 -14.96 -2.13
N ASP A 49 0.55 -15.08 -2.33
CA ASP A 49 1.56 -14.40 -1.50
C ASP A 49 1.47 -12.87 -1.62
N ALA A 50 1.35 -12.35 -2.84
CA ALA A 50 1.16 -10.93 -3.07
C ALA A 50 -0.18 -10.42 -2.50
N SER A 51 -1.25 -11.23 -2.60
CA SER A 51 -2.56 -10.90 -2.02
C SER A 51 -2.52 -10.86 -0.49
N TYR A 52 -1.87 -11.84 0.13
CA TYR A 52 -1.70 -11.90 1.57
C TYR A 52 -0.87 -10.71 2.09
N THR A 53 0.21 -10.39 1.39
CA THR A 53 1.08 -9.25 1.71
C THR A 53 0.29 -7.94 1.63
N LEU A 54 -0.54 -7.74 0.59
CA LEU A 54 -1.41 -6.57 0.49
C LEU A 54 -2.33 -6.45 1.71
N CYS A 55 -3.08 -7.51 2.03
CA CYS A 55 -3.99 -7.53 3.17
C CYS A 55 -3.29 -7.18 4.50
N VAL A 56 -2.09 -7.71 4.74
CA VAL A 56 -1.30 -7.39 5.93
C VAL A 56 -0.84 -5.94 5.93
N MET A 57 -0.34 -5.42 4.79
CA MET A 57 0.14 -4.05 4.67
C MET A 57 -0.97 -3.01 4.84
N THR A 58 -2.18 -3.34 4.41
CA THR A 58 -3.36 -2.45 4.50
C THR A 58 -4.20 -2.70 5.74
N GLY A 59 -3.92 -3.75 6.51
CA GLY A 59 -4.71 -4.14 7.69
C GLY A 59 -6.12 -4.62 7.35
N THR A 60 -6.33 -5.19 6.16
CA THR A 60 -7.64 -5.65 5.66
C THR A 60 -7.72 -7.18 5.62
N GLN A 61 -8.94 -7.70 5.53
CA GLN A 61 -9.18 -9.16 5.54
C GLN A 61 -9.51 -9.74 4.16
N SER A 62 -9.71 -8.88 3.16
CA SER A 62 -10.00 -9.28 1.79
C SER A 62 -9.15 -8.48 0.81
N LEU A 63 -8.85 -9.10 -0.34
CA LEU A 63 -8.05 -8.50 -1.40
C LEU A 63 -8.72 -7.25 -1.98
N ASP A 64 -10.04 -7.26 -2.17
CA ASP A 64 -10.79 -6.10 -2.66
C ASP A 64 -10.65 -4.89 -1.71
N GLN A 65 -10.85 -5.13 -0.41
CA GLN A 65 -10.62 -4.10 0.62
C GLN A 65 -9.15 -3.67 0.64
N ALA A 66 -8.21 -4.59 0.44
CA ALA A 66 -6.78 -4.27 0.40
C ALA A 66 -6.44 -3.34 -0.76
N LEU A 67 -6.97 -3.61 -1.95
CA LEU A 67 -6.77 -2.77 -3.14
C LEU A 67 -7.39 -1.38 -2.93
N ALA A 68 -8.62 -1.30 -2.45
CA ALA A 68 -9.28 -0.03 -2.15
C ALA A 68 -8.52 0.79 -1.09
N ALA A 69 -8.03 0.13 -0.04
CA ALA A 69 -7.22 0.76 1.00
C ALA A 69 -5.86 1.22 0.46
N ALA A 70 -5.20 0.41 -0.38
CA ALA A 70 -3.95 0.77 -1.03
C ALA A 70 -4.10 1.99 -1.94
N ASP A 71 -5.18 2.07 -2.73
CA ASP A 71 -5.47 3.22 -3.57
C ASP A 71 -5.72 4.48 -2.73
N ALA A 72 -6.52 4.38 -1.67
CA ALA A 72 -6.75 5.50 -0.75
C ALA A 72 -5.46 5.99 -0.09
N LEU A 73 -4.54 5.08 0.28
CA LEU A 73 -3.23 5.43 0.83
C LEU A 73 -2.37 6.16 -0.22
N LEU A 74 -2.33 5.66 -1.46
CA LEU A 74 -1.56 6.29 -2.53
C LEU A 74 -2.09 7.70 -2.88
N GLU A 75 -3.41 7.90 -2.89
CA GLU A 75 -4.02 9.21 -3.09
C GLU A 75 -3.67 10.20 -1.98
N ARG A 76 -3.73 9.75 -0.71
CA ARG A 76 -3.31 10.57 0.43
C ARG A 76 -1.85 10.98 0.33
N LEU A 77 -0.96 10.05 0.00
CA LEU A 77 0.47 10.31 -0.16
C LEU A 77 0.76 11.28 -1.33
N ARG A 78 0.00 11.19 -2.43
CA ARG A 78 0.05 12.15 -3.56
C ARG A 78 -0.41 13.55 -3.12
N ALA A 79 -1.51 13.63 -2.38
CA ALA A 79 -2.04 14.89 -1.87
C ALA A 79 -1.04 15.58 -0.90
N ASP A 80 -0.46 14.81 0.02
CA ASP A 80 0.55 15.30 0.97
C ASP A 80 1.77 15.86 0.24
N ARG A 81 2.30 15.13 -0.75
CA ARG A 81 3.43 15.61 -1.56
C ARG A 81 3.12 16.92 -2.28
N THR A 82 1.94 17.01 -2.88
CA THR A 82 1.50 18.22 -3.60
C THR A 82 1.37 19.41 -2.64
N GLY A 83 0.85 19.18 -1.44
CA GLY A 83 0.79 20.16 -0.36
C GLY A 83 2.17 20.66 0.08
N THR A 84 3.13 19.74 0.27
CA THR A 84 4.52 20.09 0.59
C THR A 84 5.15 20.95 -0.51
N THR A 85 5.03 20.55 -1.78
CA THR A 85 5.59 21.31 -2.90
C THR A 85 5.01 22.73 -2.98
N LYS A 86 3.70 22.89 -2.78
CA LYS A 86 3.05 24.20 -2.76
C LYS A 86 3.54 25.06 -1.59
N ALA A 87 3.70 24.49 -0.40
CA ALA A 87 4.22 25.21 0.76
C ALA A 87 5.66 25.71 0.53
N THR A 88 6.52 24.89 -0.06
CA THR A 88 7.89 25.28 -0.43
C THR A 88 7.90 26.42 -1.45
N GLN A 89 6.98 26.42 -2.42
CA GLN A 89 6.87 27.50 -3.41
C GLN A 89 6.47 28.83 -2.77
N THR A 90 5.52 28.83 -1.83
CA THR A 90 5.10 30.04 -1.10
C THR A 90 6.22 30.61 -0.23
N LEU A 91 7.12 29.77 0.29
CA LEU A 91 8.28 30.20 1.09
C LEU A 91 9.41 30.82 0.26
N ALA A 92 9.40 30.65 -1.06
CA ALA A 92 10.44 31.12 -1.98
C ALA A 92 10.04 32.38 -2.77
N ALA A 93 8.88 32.96 -2.48
CA ALA A 93 8.34 34.18 -3.10
C ALA A 93 8.32 35.34 -2.11
#